data_AF-A0A1W0C8D4-F1
#
_entry.id   AF-A0A1W0C8D4-F1
#
_cell.length_a   1.000
_cell.length_b   1.000
_cell.length_c   1.000
_cell.angle_alpha   90.00
_cell.angle_beta   90.00
_cell.angle_gamma   90.00
#
_symmetry.space_group_name_H-M   'P 1'
#
loop_
_entity.id
_entity.type
_entity.pdbx_description
1 polymer ?
#
loop_
_entity_poly.entity_id
_entity_poly.type
_entity_poly.pdbx_seq_one_letter_code
_entity_poly.pdbx_strand_id
1 'polypeptide(L)'
;MYEACCKGQHIKEITIELCRAGGDKVKYMEIKMEQVLIAKVEPHGSANDNGFPSEKVSFTYGKIKWTYTQQKRADGAGGGNVSSGWDLTANKAIA
;
A
#
# COMPACT_ATOMS: atom_id res chain seq x y z
N MET A 1 15.68 3.49 -0.05
CA MET A 1 14.73 3.43 1.08
C MET A 1 15.36 4.00 2.35
N TYR A 2 16.45 3.40 2.87
CA TYR A 2 17.17 3.89 4.05
C TYR A 2 17.55 5.37 3.97
N GLU A 3 18.13 5.81 2.85
CA GLU A 3 18.49 7.22 2.66
C GLU A 3 17.27 8.16 2.72
N ALA A 4 16.16 7.78 2.07
CA ALA A 4 14.92 8.57 2.10
C ALA A 4 14.33 8.65 3.51
N CYS A 5 14.44 7.57 4.31
CA CYS A 5 14.09 7.55 5.72
C CYS A 5 14.98 8.50 6.53
N CYS A 6 16.30 8.43 6.36
CA CYS A 6 17.25 9.28 7.09
C CYS A 6 17.12 10.76 6.74
N LYS A 7 16.84 11.08 5.48
CA LYS A 7 16.66 12.46 5.00
C LYS A 7 15.30 13.05 5.33
N GLY A 8 14.32 12.24 5.75
CA GLY A 8 12.92 12.68 5.80
C GLY A 8 12.42 13.13 4.43
N GLN A 9 12.83 12.44 3.36
CA GLN A 9 12.52 12.85 1.99
C GLN A 9 11.05 12.55 1.66
N HIS A 10 10.31 13.60 1.29
CA HIS A 10 8.94 13.48 0.80
C HIS A 10 8.89 12.70 -0.52
N ILE A 11 8.06 11.67 -0.54
CA ILE A 11 7.68 10.88 -1.70
C ILE A 11 6.30 11.36 -2.12
N LYS A 12 6.15 11.79 -3.37
CA LYS A 12 4.89 12.36 -3.85
C LYS A 12 3.73 11.39 -3.69
N GLU A 13 3.94 10.14 -4.05
CA GLU A 13 2.89 9.12 -4.11
C GLU A 13 3.49 7.72 -3.91
N ILE A 14 2.79 6.87 -3.15
CA ILE A 14 3.05 5.43 -3.06
C ILE A 14 1.74 4.68 -3.32
N THR A 15 1.81 3.67 -4.18
CA THR A 15 0.66 2.79 -4.48
C THR A 15 1.00 1.36 -4.12
N ILE A 16 0.16 0.74 -3.30
CA ILE A 16 0.24 -0.67 -2.94
C ILE A 16 -0.93 -1.39 -3.62
N GLU A 17 -0.62 -2.38 -4.44
CA GLU A 17 -1.60 -3.17 -5.15
C GLU A 17 -1.62 -4.60 -4.62
N LEU A 18 -2.82 -5.10 -4.31
CA LEU A 18 -3.02 -6.51 -3.98
C LEU A 18 -3.72 -7.18 -5.16
N CYS A 19 -3.07 -8.23 -5.66
CA CYS A 19 -3.50 -8.99 -6.82
C CYS A 19 -3.83 -10.42 -6.43
N ARG A 20 -4.81 -11.02 -7.12
CA ARG A 20 -5.09 -12.45 -6.97
C ARG A 20 -3.95 -13.29 -7.50
N ALA A 21 -3.77 -14.47 -6.89
CA ALA A 21 -2.85 -15.48 -7.38
C ALA A 21 -3.49 -16.26 -8.54
N GLY A 22 -2.65 -16.71 -9.49
CA GLY A 22 -3.08 -17.45 -10.67
C GLY A 22 -3.28 -16.56 -11.91
N GLY A 23 -3.07 -17.16 -13.09
CA GLY A 23 -3.33 -16.56 -14.41
C GLY A 23 -3.08 -15.05 -14.53
N ASP A 24 -4.11 -14.33 -14.95
CA ASP A 24 -4.09 -12.87 -15.06
C ASP A 24 -4.05 -12.21 -13.68
N LYS A 25 -3.13 -11.25 -13.50
CA LYS A 25 -2.98 -10.48 -12.26
C LYS A 25 -4.16 -9.53 -12.06
N VAL A 26 -5.27 -10.03 -11.54
CA VAL A 26 -6.44 -9.23 -11.21
C VAL A 26 -6.19 -8.45 -9.92
N LYS A 27 -6.01 -7.13 -10.03
CA LYS A 27 -5.95 -6.19 -8.91
C LYS A 27 -7.32 -6.09 -8.24
N TYR A 28 -7.41 -6.54 -6.99
CA TYR A 28 -8.65 -6.48 -6.21
C TYR A 28 -8.63 -5.39 -5.14
N MET A 29 -7.44 -4.89 -4.77
CA MET A 29 -7.30 -3.79 -3.82
C MET A 29 -6.13 -2.90 -4.22
N GLU A 30 -6.34 -1.60 -4.08
CA GLU A 30 -5.31 -0.57 -4.24
C GLU A 30 -5.34 0.33 -3.01
N ILE A 31 -4.16 0.61 -2.45
CA ILE A 31 -3.95 1.58 -1.39
C ILE A 31 -3.02 2.65 -1.95
N LYS A 32 -3.57 3.85 -2.16
CA LYS A 32 -2.86 4.99 -2.70
C LYS A 32 -2.62 6.01 -1.60
N MET A 33 -1.36 6.37 -1.38
CA MET A 33 -0.94 7.36 -0.38
C MET A 33 -0.26 8.54 -1.08
N GLU A 34 -0.56 9.75 -0.65
CA GLU A 34 0.06 10.99 -1.16
C GLU A 34 0.82 11.72 -0.04
N GLN A 35 1.86 12.46 -0.41
CA GLN A 35 2.73 13.19 0.52
C GLN A 35 3.29 12.26 1.59
N VAL A 36 4.04 11.25 1.15
CA VAL A 36 4.47 10.11 1.96
C VAL A 36 5.88 10.31 2.47
N LEU A 37 6.13 9.91 3.72
CA LEU A 37 7.47 9.75 4.28
C LEU A 37 7.71 8.30 4.70
N ILE A 38 8.95 7.85 4.59
CA ILE A 38 9.38 6.60 5.22
C ILE A 38 9.67 6.92 6.68
N ALA A 39 8.80 6.44 7.57
CA ALA A 39 8.87 6.71 8.99
C ALA A 39 9.88 5.83 9.72
N LYS A 40 9.99 4.57 9.25
CA LYS A 40 10.82 3.54 9.88
C LYS A 40 11.16 2.45 8.88
N VAL A 41 12.38 1.94 8.96
CA VAL A 41 12.83 0.72 8.27
C VAL A 41 13.44 -0.21 9.31
N GLU A 42 12.92 -1.42 9.43
CA GLU A 42 13.32 -2.41 10.43
C GLU A 42 13.72 -3.73 9.74
N PRO A 43 15.03 -3.97 9.52
CA PRO A 43 15.49 -5.25 9.04
C PRO A 43 15.28 -6.34 10.11
N HIS A 44 14.81 -7.50 9.67
CA HIS A 44 14.56 -8.68 10.48
C HIS A 44 15.25 -9.88 9.83
N GLY A 45 16.07 -10.57 10.60
CA GLY A 45 16.73 -11.81 10.19
C GLY A 45 17.47 -12.46 11.36
N SER A 46 17.50 -13.78 11.38
CA SER A 46 18.22 -14.57 12.38
C SER A 46 18.93 -15.73 11.68
N ALA A 47 20.11 -16.10 12.19
CA ALA A 47 20.90 -17.21 11.64
C ALA A 47 20.18 -18.56 11.72
N ASN A 48 19.21 -18.69 12.64
CA ASN A 48 18.41 -19.91 12.83
C ASN A 48 17.02 -19.83 12.18
N ASP A 49 16.75 -18.78 11.40
CA ASP A 49 15.49 -18.65 10.69
C ASP A 49 15.50 -19.50 9.42
N ASN A 50 14.42 -20.25 9.18
CA ASN A 50 14.26 -21.05 7.96
C ASN A 50 13.76 -20.21 6.77
N GLY A 51 13.40 -18.95 7.01
CA GLY A 51 12.97 -17.99 6.00
C GLY A 51 14.10 -17.11 5.47
N PHE A 52 13.80 -16.33 4.43
CA PHE A 52 14.69 -15.27 3.96
C PHE A 52 14.60 -14.06 4.89
N PRO A 53 15.71 -13.32 5.12
CA PRO A 53 15.67 -12.03 5.79
C PRO A 53 14.64 -11.10 5.16
N SER A 54 13.93 -10.34 5.99
CA SER A 54 12.86 -9.45 5.55
C SER A 54 13.00 -8.07 6.18
N GLU A 55 12.32 -7.07 5.63
CA GLU A 55 12.35 -5.71 6.16
C GLU A 55 10.92 -5.22 6.36
N LYS A 56 10.64 -4.65 7.54
CA LYS A 56 9.39 -3.98 7.82
C LYS A 56 9.56 -2.48 7.57
N VAL A 57 8.72 -1.92 6.72
CA VAL A 57 8.75 -0.51 6.34
C VAL A 57 7.46 0.16 6.79
N SER A 58 7.58 1.29 7.49
CA SER A 58 6.43 2.08 7.94
C SER A 58 6.38 3.40 7.18
N PHE A 59 5.19 3.79 6.73
CA PHE A 59 4.96 5.04 6.01
C PHE A 59 4.06 5.97 6.82
N THR A 60 4.36 7.28 6.81
CA THR A 60 3.38 8.32 7.15
C THR A 60 2.93 9.00 5.87
N TYR A 61 1.70 9.52 5.84
CA TYR A 61 1.09 10.07 4.63
C TYR A 61 0.25 11.31 4.95
N GLY A 62 0.09 12.19 3.97
CA GLY A 62 -0.86 13.31 4.05
C GLY A 62 -2.27 12.90 3.67
N LYS A 63 -2.42 12.02 2.68
CA LYS A 63 -3.71 11.48 2.23
C LYS A 63 -3.60 10.00 1.93
N ILE A 64 -4.69 9.28 2.12
CA ILE A 64 -4.80 7.85 1.80
C ILE A 64 -6.13 7.57 1.12
N LYS A 65 -6.13 6.72 0.10
CA LYS A 65 -7.31 6.23 -0.61
C LYS A 65 -7.22 4.72 -0.77
N TRP A 66 -8.29 4.03 -0.40
CA TRP A 66 -8.49 2.62 -0.65
C TRP A 66 -9.48 2.46 -1.79
N THR A 67 -9.14 1.60 -2.74
CA THR A 67 -10.04 1.19 -3.81
C THR A 67 -10.12 -0.33 -3.81
N TYR A 68 -11.32 -0.87 -3.57
CA TYR A 68 -11.60 -2.29 -3.67
C TYR A 68 -12.38 -2.58 -4.95
N THR A 69 -11.87 -3.48 -5.77
CA THR A 69 -12.53 -3.93 -7.00
C THR A 69 -13.31 -5.20 -6.69
N GLN A 70 -14.64 -5.12 -6.72
CA GLN A 70 -15.49 -6.29 -6.57
C GLN A 70 -15.26 -7.25 -7.75
N GLN A 71 -15.35 -8.55 -7.53
CA GLN A 71 -15.29 -9.55 -8.59
C GLN A 71 -16.69 -10.11 -8.84
N LYS A 72 -17.08 -10.20 -10.10
CA LYS A 72 -18.30 -10.87 -10.52
C LYS A 72 -18.15 -12.37 -10.26
N ARG A 73 -19.21 -12.98 -9.75
CA ARG A 73 -19.24 -14.43 -9.49
C ARG A 73 -19.24 -15.28 -10.77
N ALA A 74 -19.71 -14.72 -11.88
CA ALA A 74 -19.89 -15.45 -13.13
C ALA A 74 -18.56 -15.77 -13.84
N ASP A 75 -17.65 -14.80 -13.89
CA ASP A 75 -16.43 -14.85 -14.71
C ASP A 75 -15.17 -14.39 -13.96
N GLY A 76 -15.29 -13.99 -12.69
CA GLY A 76 -14.18 -13.44 -11.91
C GLY A 76 -13.74 -12.03 -12.34
N ALA A 77 -14.41 -11.42 -13.32
CA ALA A 77 -14.08 -10.10 -13.84
C ALA A 77 -14.48 -8.97 -12.86
N GLY A 78 -13.96 -7.76 -13.08
CA GLY A 78 -14.31 -6.59 -12.27
C GLY A 78 -15.82 -6.28 -12.31
N GLY A 79 -16.45 -6.22 -11.14
CA GLY A 79 -17.87 -5.96 -10.90
C GLY A 79 -18.19 -4.53 -10.47
N GLY A 80 -17.18 -3.66 -10.35
CA GLY A 80 -17.31 -2.28 -9.87
C GLY A 80 -16.34 -1.98 -8.73
N ASN A 81 -16.09 -0.69 -8.50
CA ASN A 81 -15.16 -0.23 -7.47
C ASN A 81 -15.92 0.36 -6.29
N VAL A 82 -15.49 -0.01 -5.08
CA VAL A 82 -15.86 0.67 -3.84
C VAL A 82 -14.62 1.40 -3.35
N SER A 83 -14.71 2.73 -3.23
CA SER A 83 -13.61 3.55 -2.74
C SER A 83 -13.96 4.29 -1.46
N SER A 84 -12.93 4.53 -0.66
CA SER A 84 -12.98 5.42 0.50
C SER A 84 -11.59 6.00 0.73
N GLY A 85 -11.49 7.17 1.33
CA GLY A 85 -10.21 7.78 1.63
C GLY A 85 -10.30 8.80 2.74
N TRP A 86 -9.13 9.18 3.24
CA TRP A 86 -8.98 10.20 4.28
C TRP A 86 -7.85 11.17 3.93
N ASP A 87 -8.13 12.46 4.10
CA ASP A 87 -7.16 13.53 4.04
C ASP A 87 -6.77 13.89 5.47
N LEU A 88 -5.60 13.43 5.91
CA LEU A 88 -5.11 13.69 7.25
C LEU A 88 -4.75 15.17 7.43
N THR A 89 -4.27 15.83 6.36
CA THR A 89 -3.87 17.24 6.41
C THR A 89 -5.06 18.19 6.58
N ALA A 90 -6.20 17.85 5.98
CA ALA A 90 -7.44 18.61 6.11
C ALA A 90 -8.44 17.99 7.12
N ASN A 91 -8.07 16.88 7.76
CA ASN A 91 -8.89 16.09 8.67
C ASN A 91 -10.31 15.83 8.15
N LYS A 92 -10.43 15.28 6.92
CA LYS A 92 -11.71 15.04 6.26
C LYS A 92 -11.70 13.78 5.40
N ALA A 93 -12.89 13.21 5.19
CA ALA A 93 -13.07 12.12 4.24
C ALA A 93 -12.87 12.59 2.79
N ILE A 94 -12.34 11.69 1.96
CA ILE A 94 -12.22 11.86 0.51
C ILE A 94 -13.04 10.75 -0.16
N ALA A 95 -13.90 11.11 -1.11
CA ALA A 95 -14.69 10.14 -1.89
C ALA A 95 -13.82 9.35 -2.90
#